data_AF-A0A9E5WQY6-F1
#
_entry.id   AF-A0A9E5WQY6-F1
#
_cell.length_a   1.000
_cell.length_b   1.000
_cell.length_c   1.000
_cell.angle_alpha   90.00
_cell.angle_beta   90.00
_cell.angle_gamma   90.00
#
_symmetry.space_group_name_H-M   'P 1'
#
loop_
_entity.id
_entity.type
_entity.pdbx_description
1 polymer ?
#
loop_
_entity_poly.entity_id
_entity_poly.type
_entity_poly.pdbx_seq_one_letter_code
_entity_poly.pdbx_strand_id
1 'polypeptide(L)'
;MGQKLDQTKPCCFRPVGMLAAILLTGWAVAGDKAWPAEPPALRVLQDQYPRAFFFRSAEGMASNRRITYEQWEATFERLMGIEGKVLDEEVPGRSLRNIDFFTRFKRRHPEQLVLLHYNGNARDPRDAEEQFFAGHWVYFNGARILEDVPAETGETDIRVDRPELFRVNIGRYGDRNDDIGLCRLDEHGRPDWRHAEQVQLIAIDRARKVIRVRRGCYGTKPLAFSAGQAYAAAHVTEGPWGRRSHLLWFYNYSTRCPRDTKGRTCAQVLAAELGRRFGPNGELATFDGIEFDVLHHRVHGGRGVRVPDCDADGRPDAGFFDGINTYGIGVIEFCRLVRKALGEEKLILADGMSLWNQRAFGILNGIESEGWPHLSDWEIRDWSGGLNRHVFWRENGRTPVFNYVNHKFVTHGALPGDVRRPPVPFSVHRLVFAAAVMTDSAICYSYAPRPEPGERFGIWDELRMGQENRPGWLGRPLGPPVRMAKRQPDLLEGQGTSATSLIQRCRGETVRFEVDGAAVKVTTRDPNASELRFRIVGIPTDGSDLFISLAVRAVPQRGYPPEMARVMWLGIAQPAGKLVRPDLPPSGMCLRGGEEIELREETGATVRYFKARRL
;
A
#
# COMPACT_ATOMS: atom_id res chain seq x y z
N MET A 1 64.09 24.11 -11.89
CA MET A 1 63.29 24.84 -12.90
C MET A 1 61.87 24.88 -12.35
N GLY A 2 61.35 25.94 -11.76
CA GLY A 2 61.42 27.35 -12.14
C GLY A 2 60.00 27.92 -12.23
N GLN A 3 59.54 28.55 -11.13
CA GLN A 3 58.62 29.71 -11.05
C GLN A 3 57.15 29.56 -11.50
N LYS A 4 56.14 29.76 -10.63
CA LYS A 4 55.60 30.98 -9.93
C LYS A 4 54.51 31.73 -10.74
N LEU A 5 53.29 31.67 -10.17
CA LEU A 5 52.28 32.72 -9.92
C LEU A 5 52.39 34.09 -10.62
N ASP A 6 51.26 34.56 -11.17
CA ASP A 6 50.63 35.90 -10.94
C ASP A 6 49.20 35.86 -11.53
N GLN A 7 48.07 36.05 -10.82
CA GLN A 7 47.45 37.23 -10.20
C GLN A 7 47.16 38.46 -11.09
N THR A 8 45.89 38.89 -10.99
CA THR A 8 45.30 40.25 -11.10
C THR A 8 44.38 40.63 -12.29
N LYS A 9 43.11 40.80 -11.89
CA LYS A 9 41.94 41.61 -12.33
C LYS A 9 42.23 42.97 -13.05
N PRO A 10 41.21 43.85 -13.29
CA PRO A 10 39.89 43.74 -13.95
C PRO A 10 39.71 44.87 -15.01
N CYS A 11 38.59 44.93 -15.77
CA CYS A 11 38.04 46.22 -16.22
C CYS A 11 36.58 46.12 -16.70
N CYS A 12 35.73 46.95 -16.10
CA CYS A 12 34.37 47.28 -16.51
C CYS A 12 34.37 48.03 -17.85
N PHE A 13 33.43 47.75 -18.75
CA PHE A 13 32.83 48.75 -19.64
C PHE A 13 31.46 48.26 -20.16
N ARG A 14 30.39 49.01 -19.85
CA ARG A 14 29.14 49.09 -20.63
C ARG A 14 29.35 50.18 -21.69
N PRO A 15 28.74 50.09 -22.88
CA PRO A 15 27.48 50.85 -23.07
C PRO A 15 26.43 50.21 -24.02
N VAL A 16 25.17 50.51 -23.68
CA VAL A 16 24.04 50.99 -24.52
C VAL A 16 23.84 50.42 -25.94
N GLY A 17 22.73 49.69 -26.09
CA GLY A 17 21.60 50.10 -26.94
C GLY A 17 21.51 49.55 -28.37
N MET A 18 20.52 48.69 -28.63
CA MET A 18 19.62 48.86 -29.79
C MET A 18 18.31 48.08 -29.60
N LEU A 19 17.20 48.81 -29.74
CA LEU A 19 15.83 48.33 -29.81
C LEU A 19 15.60 47.53 -31.11
N ALA A 20 14.88 46.41 -31.00
CA ALA A 20 14.11 45.85 -32.11
C ALA A 20 12.68 45.59 -31.61
N ALA A 21 11.75 46.41 -32.10
CA ALA A 21 10.33 46.27 -31.86
C ALA A 21 9.76 45.17 -32.76
N ILE A 22 9.03 44.21 -32.17
CA ILE A 22 8.10 43.34 -32.90
C ILE A 22 6.70 43.66 -32.39
N LEU A 23 5.91 44.26 -33.28
CA LEU A 23 4.48 44.51 -33.15
C LEU A 23 3.73 43.18 -33.25
N LEU A 24 2.99 42.82 -32.19
CA LEU A 24 1.88 41.88 -32.26
C LEU A 24 0.64 42.57 -31.70
N THR A 25 -0.19 43.07 -32.62
CA THR A 25 -1.57 43.48 -32.36
C THR A 25 -2.47 42.24 -32.32
N GLY A 26 -3.21 42.05 -31.22
CA GLY A 26 -4.12 40.91 -31.07
C GLY A 26 -5.08 41.05 -29.89
N TRP A 27 -6.12 41.87 -30.08
CA TRP A 27 -7.49 41.74 -29.56
C TRP A 27 -7.68 41.40 -28.06
N ALA A 28 -8.01 42.45 -27.30
CA ALA A 28 -8.68 42.34 -26.02
C ALA A 28 -10.11 41.79 -26.21
N VAL A 29 -10.38 40.63 -25.63
CA VAL A 29 -11.73 40.24 -25.23
C VAL A 29 -11.77 40.29 -23.72
N ALA A 30 -12.54 41.26 -23.22
CA ALA A 30 -12.93 41.34 -21.82
C ALA A 30 -13.67 40.06 -21.42
N GLY A 31 -13.17 39.46 -20.35
CA GLY A 31 -13.74 38.30 -19.69
C GLY A 31 -13.02 38.16 -18.37
N ASP A 32 -13.33 39.06 -17.42
CA ASP A 32 -12.95 38.93 -16.02
C ASP A 32 -13.58 37.65 -15.45
N LYS A 33 -12.94 36.51 -15.73
CA LYS A 33 -12.97 35.38 -14.81
C LYS A 33 -11.97 35.74 -13.73
N ALA A 34 -12.47 36.33 -12.66
CA ALA A 34 -11.79 36.27 -11.38
C ALA A 34 -11.40 34.80 -11.17
N TRP A 35 -10.09 34.51 -11.25
CA TRP A 35 -9.56 33.26 -10.75
C TRP A 35 -10.01 33.15 -9.30
N PRO A 36 -10.56 32.02 -8.85
CA PRO A 36 -10.89 31.87 -7.45
C PRO A 36 -9.64 32.14 -6.62
N ALA A 37 -9.83 32.85 -5.50
CA ALA A 37 -8.82 33.01 -4.46
C ALA A 37 -8.08 31.68 -4.22
N GLU A 38 -6.79 31.74 -3.88
CA GLU A 38 -6.00 30.55 -3.54
C GLU A 38 -6.86 29.59 -2.69
N PRO A 39 -6.97 28.31 -3.08
CA PRO A 39 -7.83 27.37 -2.37
C PRO A 39 -7.45 27.39 -0.88
N PRO A 40 -8.43 27.47 0.04
CA PRO A 40 -8.13 27.53 1.46
C PRO A 40 -7.31 26.30 1.86
N ALA A 41 -6.17 26.54 2.51
CA ALA A 41 -5.26 25.47 2.91
C ALA A 41 -6.00 24.43 3.77
N LEU A 42 -5.88 23.14 3.43
CA LEU A 42 -6.56 22.05 4.14
C LEU A 42 -6.20 22.04 5.62
N ARG A 43 -7.20 22.08 6.51
CA ARG A 43 -7.00 22.12 7.98
C ARG A 43 -6.11 20.98 8.48
N VAL A 44 -6.25 19.80 7.87
CA VAL A 44 -5.50 18.60 8.22
C VAL A 44 -4.00 18.71 7.92
N LEU A 45 -3.59 19.64 7.04
CA LEU A 45 -2.18 19.91 6.71
C LEU A 45 -1.59 21.08 7.51
N GLN A 46 -2.40 21.74 8.33
CA GLN A 46 -1.97 22.87 9.15
C GLN A 46 -1.47 22.43 10.54
N ASP A 47 -1.13 23.41 11.39
CA ASP A 47 -0.64 23.22 12.77
C ASP A 47 -1.76 22.87 13.79
N GLN A 48 -2.88 22.31 13.31
CA GLN A 48 -4.05 21.94 14.11
C GLN A 48 -3.99 20.44 14.48
N TYR A 49 -3.68 20.11 15.75
CA TYR A 49 -3.54 18.73 16.23
C TYR A 49 -4.52 18.39 17.37
N PRO A 50 -4.88 17.12 17.59
CA PRO A 50 -4.62 16.00 16.70
C PRO A 50 -5.33 16.19 15.35
N ARG A 51 -4.63 15.86 14.27
CA ARG A 51 -5.19 15.86 12.93
C ARG A 51 -6.12 14.65 12.83
N ALA A 52 -7.39 14.85 12.52
CA ALA A 52 -8.35 13.76 12.49
C ALA A 52 -9.41 13.94 11.41
N PHE A 53 -9.82 12.83 10.80
CA PHE A 53 -10.82 12.80 9.73
C PHE A 53 -11.55 11.45 9.73
N PHE A 54 -12.68 11.35 9.03
CA PHE A 54 -13.51 10.14 9.02
C PHE A 54 -13.12 9.16 7.93
N PHE A 55 -12.91 7.89 8.30
CA PHE A 55 -12.59 6.79 7.39
C PHE A 55 -13.81 5.94 7.07
N ARG A 56 -14.19 5.83 5.79
CA ARG A 56 -15.20 4.93 5.15
C ARG A 56 -16.62 4.89 5.73
N SER A 57 -16.83 5.40 6.94
CA SER A 57 -18.15 5.54 7.55
C SER A 57 -19.00 6.57 6.79
N ALA A 58 -18.33 7.58 6.24
CA ALA A 58 -18.89 8.55 5.31
C ALA A 58 -19.45 7.86 4.05
N GLU A 59 -18.66 7.01 3.39
CA GLU A 59 -19.10 6.17 2.25
C GLU A 59 -20.31 5.28 2.63
N GLY A 60 -20.21 4.58 3.76
CA GLY A 60 -21.24 3.63 4.19
C GLY A 60 -22.59 4.32 4.41
N MET A 61 -22.57 5.48 5.07
CA MET A 61 -23.78 6.24 5.36
C MET A 61 -24.35 6.96 4.12
N ALA A 62 -23.50 7.49 3.24
CA ALA A 62 -23.94 8.11 1.97
C ALA A 62 -24.69 7.12 1.07
N SER A 63 -24.29 5.85 1.07
CA SER A 63 -24.98 4.81 0.29
C SER A 63 -26.37 4.43 0.85
N ASN A 64 -26.69 4.79 2.09
CA ASN A 64 -27.96 4.47 2.71
C ASN A 64 -29.07 5.41 2.23
N ARG A 65 -30.00 4.90 1.42
CA ARG A 65 -31.13 5.66 0.84
C ARG A 65 -32.03 6.38 1.87
N ARG A 66 -31.97 5.97 3.14
CA ARG A 66 -32.75 6.59 4.22
C ARG A 66 -32.09 7.84 4.83
N ILE A 67 -30.83 8.11 4.48
CA ILE A 67 -30.07 9.25 4.98
C ILE A 67 -30.07 10.35 3.91
N THR A 68 -30.52 11.54 4.28
CA THR A 68 -30.42 12.73 3.41
C THR A 68 -29.00 13.29 3.42
N TYR A 69 -28.69 14.15 2.44
CA TYR A 69 -27.39 14.81 2.41
C TYR A 69 -27.15 15.64 3.68
N GLU A 70 -28.15 16.39 4.13
CA GLU A 70 -28.03 17.31 5.26
C GLU A 70 -27.77 16.56 6.58
N GLN A 71 -28.41 15.40 6.77
CA GLN A 71 -28.14 14.52 7.92
C GLN A 71 -26.74 13.92 7.88
N TRP A 72 -26.27 13.58 6.68
CA TRP A 72 -24.94 13.04 6.46
C TRP A 72 -23.87 14.13 6.68
N GLU A 73 -24.04 15.31 6.11
CA GLU A 73 -23.13 16.46 6.23
C GLU A 73 -22.94 16.84 7.70
N ALA A 74 -24.04 17.05 8.44
CA ALA A 74 -23.98 17.37 9.88
C ALA A 74 -23.24 16.29 10.71
N THR A 75 -23.20 15.05 10.23
CA THR A 75 -22.44 13.97 10.89
C THR A 75 -20.94 14.09 10.63
N PHE A 76 -20.55 14.45 9.39
CA PHE A 76 -19.18 14.31 8.91
C PHE A 76 -18.40 15.64 8.78
N GLU A 77 -19.06 16.80 8.89
CA GLU A 77 -18.39 18.11 8.95
C GLU A 77 -17.66 18.38 10.27
N ARG A 78 -17.81 17.50 11.26
CA ARG A 78 -17.32 17.67 12.64
C ARG A 78 -15.81 17.44 12.83
N LEU A 79 -15.10 16.97 11.80
CA LEU A 79 -13.65 16.74 11.82
C LEU A 79 -12.97 17.45 10.64
N MET A 80 -11.70 17.17 10.36
CA MET A 80 -10.92 17.88 9.33
C MET A 80 -11.07 17.29 7.93
N GLY A 81 -11.98 16.33 7.73
CA GLY A 81 -12.23 15.73 6.43
C GLY A 81 -12.90 14.37 6.46
N ILE A 82 -13.00 13.78 5.27
CA ILE A 82 -13.61 12.49 4.99
C ILE A 82 -12.81 11.74 3.93
N GLU A 83 -12.95 10.42 3.98
CA GLU A 83 -12.44 9.51 2.97
C GLU A 83 -13.43 8.36 2.76
N GLY A 84 -13.53 7.86 1.53
CA GLY A 84 -14.29 6.65 1.26
C GLY A 84 -14.26 6.20 -0.19
N LYS A 85 -14.77 4.99 -0.43
CA LYS A 85 -14.99 4.48 -1.79
C LYS A 85 -16.23 5.13 -2.36
N VAL A 86 -16.05 5.85 -3.46
CA VAL A 86 -17.16 6.52 -4.17
C VAL A 86 -17.38 5.99 -5.57
N LEU A 87 -16.48 5.14 -6.09
CA LEU A 87 -16.59 4.47 -7.37
C LEU A 87 -17.08 3.02 -7.18
N ASP A 88 -17.46 2.37 -8.28
CA ASP A 88 -17.95 0.99 -8.29
C ASP A 88 -16.81 -0.05 -8.48
N GLU A 89 -15.56 0.40 -8.44
CA GLU A 89 -14.37 -0.40 -8.75
C GLU A 89 -14.18 -1.57 -7.79
N GLU A 90 -14.64 -1.45 -6.54
CA GLU A 90 -14.60 -2.53 -5.54
C GLU A 90 -15.98 -2.89 -5.00
N VAL A 91 -16.82 -1.87 -4.80
CA VAL A 91 -18.13 -2.03 -4.17
C VAL A 91 -19.20 -1.56 -5.17
N PRO A 92 -19.93 -2.48 -5.81
CA PRO A 92 -20.93 -2.09 -6.79
C PRO A 92 -22.03 -1.19 -6.20
N GLY A 93 -22.40 -0.15 -6.96
CA GLY A 93 -23.48 0.78 -6.66
C GLY A 93 -23.11 1.96 -5.75
N ARG A 94 -21.82 2.16 -5.43
CA ARG A 94 -21.34 3.34 -4.68
C ARG A 94 -21.46 4.62 -5.47
N SER A 95 -21.16 4.59 -6.77
CA SER A 95 -21.11 5.79 -7.62
C SER A 95 -22.44 6.56 -7.64
N LEU A 96 -23.55 5.85 -7.47
CA LEU A 96 -24.91 6.38 -7.58
C LEU A 96 -25.19 7.60 -6.68
N ARG A 97 -24.58 7.65 -5.49
CA ARG A 97 -24.82 8.73 -4.51
C ARG A 97 -23.54 9.30 -3.93
N ASN A 98 -22.51 8.47 -3.77
CA ASN A 98 -21.34 8.88 -3.00
C ASN A 98 -20.55 9.99 -3.71
N ILE A 99 -20.48 9.97 -5.04
CA ILE A 99 -19.80 11.03 -5.82
C ILE A 99 -20.44 12.39 -5.55
N ASP A 100 -21.77 12.49 -5.63
CA ASP A 100 -22.51 13.72 -5.36
C ASP A 100 -22.31 14.20 -3.91
N PHE A 101 -22.46 13.30 -2.94
CA PHE A 101 -22.30 13.64 -1.52
C PHE A 101 -20.90 14.20 -1.21
N PHE A 102 -19.86 13.52 -1.68
CA PHE A 102 -18.48 13.94 -1.41
C PHE A 102 -18.12 15.23 -2.17
N THR A 103 -18.60 15.39 -3.41
CA THR A 103 -18.37 16.61 -4.20
C THR A 103 -19.11 17.81 -3.60
N ARG A 104 -20.37 17.64 -3.19
CA ARG A 104 -21.15 18.70 -2.52
C ARG A 104 -20.54 19.08 -1.18
N PHE A 105 -20.03 18.11 -0.41
CA PHE A 105 -19.32 18.33 0.84
C PHE A 105 -18.08 19.20 0.63
N LYS A 106 -17.22 18.82 -0.33
CA LYS A 106 -15.99 19.57 -0.58
C LYS A 106 -16.25 21.01 -1.01
N ARG A 107 -17.32 21.26 -1.77
CA ARG A 107 -17.70 22.62 -2.18
C ARG A 107 -18.19 23.48 -1.01
N ARG A 108 -18.82 22.86 -0.01
CA ARG A 108 -19.35 23.55 1.18
C ARG A 108 -18.31 23.71 2.29
N HIS A 109 -17.35 22.79 2.36
CA HIS A 109 -16.27 22.74 3.35
C HIS A 109 -14.90 22.66 2.64
N PRO A 110 -14.49 23.69 1.88
CA PRO A 110 -13.30 23.64 1.04
C PRO A 110 -12.00 23.47 1.82
N GLU A 111 -11.98 23.79 3.11
CA GLU A 111 -10.86 23.60 4.03
C GLU A 111 -10.75 22.18 4.62
N GLN A 112 -11.78 21.33 4.43
CA GLN A 112 -11.79 19.95 4.90
C GLN A 112 -11.32 19.00 3.79
N LEU A 113 -10.54 17.99 4.18
CA LEU A 113 -9.98 16.99 3.27
C LEU A 113 -11.08 16.09 2.69
N VAL A 114 -11.02 15.81 1.39
CA VAL A 114 -11.82 14.77 0.73
C VAL A 114 -10.93 13.88 -0.12
N LEU A 115 -10.74 12.63 0.31
CA LEU A 115 -9.96 11.62 -0.40
C LEU A 115 -10.85 10.53 -1.02
N LEU A 116 -10.48 10.11 -2.23
CA LEU A 116 -10.97 8.87 -2.82
C LEU A 116 -10.16 7.73 -2.21
N HIS A 117 -10.85 6.77 -1.59
CA HIS A 117 -10.24 5.50 -1.24
C HIS A 117 -10.47 4.52 -2.40
N TYR A 118 -9.40 4.07 -3.06
CA TYR A 118 -9.45 3.30 -4.30
C TYR A 118 -8.67 1.99 -4.15
N ASN A 119 -9.19 0.88 -4.64
CA ASN A 119 -8.40 -0.36 -4.65
C ASN A 119 -7.26 -0.27 -5.67
N GLY A 120 -6.02 -0.17 -5.19
CA GLY A 120 -4.84 -0.05 -6.03
C GLY A 120 -4.38 -1.35 -6.68
N ASN A 121 -4.86 -2.51 -6.21
CA ASN A 121 -4.34 -3.81 -6.63
C ASN A 121 -5.26 -4.54 -7.61
N ALA A 122 -6.57 -4.33 -7.47
CA ALA A 122 -7.57 -5.05 -8.23
C ALA A 122 -8.85 -4.22 -8.43
N ARG A 123 -9.73 -4.66 -9.35
CA ARG A 123 -11.08 -4.11 -9.49
C ARG A 123 -12.12 -5.18 -9.81
N ASP A 124 -13.38 -4.86 -9.62
CA ASP A 124 -14.49 -5.64 -10.16
C ASP A 124 -14.42 -5.56 -11.69
N PRO A 125 -14.29 -6.69 -12.39
CA PRO A 125 -14.24 -6.71 -13.85
C PRO A 125 -15.49 -6.12 -14.52
N ARG A 126 -16.61 -5.97 -13.80
CA ARG A 126 -17.83 -5.35 -14.32
C ARG A 126 -17.77 -3.83 -14.37
N ASP A 127 -16.88 -3.21 -13.60
CA ASP A 127 -16.60 -1.78 -13.61
C ASP A 127 -15.40 -1.43 -14.52
N ALA A 128 -14.78 -2.43 -15.16
CA ALA A 128 -13.76 -2.17 -16.16
C ALA A 128 -14.41 -1.53 -17.39
N GLU A 129 -14.10 -0.26 -17.66
CA GLU A 129 -14.44 0.37 -18.93
C GLU A 129 -13.83 -0.41 -20.11
N GLU A 130 -14.36 -0.21 -21.32
CA GLU A 130 -13.89 -0.83 -22.58
C GLU A 130 -12.40 -0.59 -22.91
N GLN A 131 -11.67 0.13 -22.07
CA GLN A 131 -10.26 0.45 -22.23
C GLN A 131 -9.30 -0.67 -21.79
N PHE A 132 -9.75 -1.57 -20.91
CA PHE A 132 -8.94 -2.70 -20.48
C PHE A 132 -9.15 -3.89 -21.42
N PHE A 133 -8.05 -4.51 -21.84
CA PHE A 133 -8.12 -5.77 -22.59
C PHE A 133 -7.63 -6.93 -21.74
N ALA A 134 -7.83 -8.17 -22.18
CA ALA A 134 -7.58 -9.35 -21.36
C ALA A 134 -6.15 -9.46 -20.84
N GLY A 135 -5.14 -8.98 -21.57
CA GLY A 135 -3.74 -8.98 -21.15
C GLY A 135 -3.35 -7.92 -20.11
N HIS A 136 -4.27 -7.02 -19.74
CA HIS A 136 -4.07 -6.09 -18.63
C HIS A 136 -4.36 -6.70 -17.25
N TRP A 137 -4.91 -7.91 -17.21
CA TRP A 137 -5.15 -8.66 -15.98
C TRP A 137 -4.03 -9.67 -15.72
N VAL A 138 -3.84 -10.03 -14.45
CA VAL A 138 -2.92 -11.12 -14.10
C VAL A 138 -3.68 -12.44 -14.07
N TYR A 139 -3.14 -13.45 -14.77
CA TYR A 139 -3.60 -14.83 -14.68
C TYR A 139 -2.61 -15.67 -13.88
N PHE A 140 -3.08 -16.80 -13.36
CA PHE A 140 -2.18 -17.89 -13.02
C PHE A 140 -1.74 -18.63 -14.28
N ASN A 141 -0.66 -19.39 -14.20
CA ASN A 141 -0.40 -20.43 -15.19
C ASN A 141 -1.65 -21.34 -15.36
N GLY A 142 -2.00 -21.64 -16.60
CA GLY A 142 -3.22 -22.30 -17.04
C GLY A 142 -3.00 -23.64 -17.75
N ALA A 143 -4.05 -24.06 -18.47
CA ALA A 143 -4.20 -25.38 -19.08
C ALA A 143 -4.51 -25.28 -20.57
N ARG A 144 -4.04 -26.24 -21.37
CA ARG A 144 -4.41 -26.35 -22.78
C ARG A 144 -5.83 -26.93 -22.90
N ILE A 145 -6.62 -26.36 -23.81
CA ILE A 145 -7.94 -26.87 -24.17
C ILE A 145 -7.78 -28.04 -25.15
N LEU A 146 -8.43 -29.17 -24.87
CA LEU A 146 -8.19 -30.45 -25.54
C LEU A 146 -9.25 -30.82 -26.58
N GLU A 147 -10.39 -30.15 -26.58
CA GLU A 147 -11.52 -30.40 -27.49
C GLU A 147 -12.03 -29.08 -28.06
N ASP A 148 -12.71 -29.11 -29.20
CA ASP A 148 -13.30 -27.92 -29.79
C ASP A 148 -14.36 -27.33 -28.86
N VAL A 149 -14.30 -26.02 -28.68
CA VAL A 149 -15.27 -25.26 -27.87
C VAL A 149 -16.04 -24.36 -28.83
N PRO A 150 -17.36 -24.58 -29.03
CA PRO A 150 -18.15 -23.76 -29.93
C PRO A 150 -18.43 -22.38 -29.35
N ALA A 151 -18.75 -21.41 -30.22
CA ALA A 151 -19.13 -20.04 -29.84
C ALA A 151 -20.60 -19.97 -29.38
N GLU A 152 -20.94 -20.72 -28.34
CA GLU A 152 -22.31 -20.83 -27.82
C GLU A 152 -22.46 -20.14 -26.46
N THR A 153 -23.64 -19.57 -26.22
CA THR A 153 -24.01 -18.98 -24.92
C THR A 153 -24.42 -20.06 -23.92
N GLY A 154 -24.41 -19.71 -22.64
CA GLY A 154 -24.86 -20.62 -21.57
C GLY A 154 -23.70 -21.36 -20.90
N GLU A 155 -23.95 -22.60 -20.50
CA GLU A 155 -22.96 -23.45 -19.82
C GLU A 155 -22.29 -24.39 -20.82
N THR A 156 -20.97 -24.56 -20.72
CA THR A 156 -20.21 -25.45 -21.60
C THR A 156 -19.22 -26.26 -20.77
N ASP A 157 -19.10 -27.54 -21.10
CA ASP A 157 -18.03 -28.40 -20.63
C ASP A 157 -16.81 -28.25 -21.54
N ILE A 158 -15.67 -27.87 -20.95
CA ILE A 158 -14.40 -27.69 -21.67
C ILE A 158 -13.41 -28.70 -21.12
N ARG A 159 -12.89 -29.56 -22.01
CA ARG A 159 -11.83 -30.50 -21.66
C ARG A 159 -10.48 -29.80 -21.64
N VAL A 160 -9.72 -29.98 -20.57
CA VAL A 160 -8.42 -29.35 -20.34
C VAL A 160 -7.37 -30.38 -19.96
N ASP A 161 -6.09 -30.12 -20.19
CA ASP A 161 -5.02 -31.06 -19.82
C ASP A 161 -4.74 -31.09 -18.31
N ARG A 162 -4.94 -29.96 -17.64
CA ARG A 162 -4.60 -29.69 -16.24
C ARG A 162 -5.76 -29.09 -15.43
N PRO A 163 -6.80 -29.88 -15.09
CA PRO A 163 -7.94 -29.40 -14.32
C PRO A 163 -7.58 -28.93 -12.90
N GLU A 164 -6.40 -29.31 -12.39
CA GLU A 164 -5.94 -28.94 -11.05
C GLU A 164 -5.57 -27.47 -10.85
N LEU A 165 -5.44 -26.71 -11.94
CA LEU A 165 -5.15 -25.27 -11.93
C LEU A 165 -6.38 -24.41 -11.63
N PHE A 166 -7.58 -25.01 -11.66
CA PHE A 166 -8.84 -24.32 -11.38
C PHE A 166 -9.37 -24.70 -9.99
N ARG A 167 -10.15 -23.79 -9.39
CA ARG A 167 -10.69 -23.92 -8.03
C ARG A 167 -12.12 -23.39 -7.93
N VAL A 168 -12.92 -24.14 -7.20
CA VAL A 168 -14.25 -23.76 -6.69
C VAL A 168 -14.16 -23.48 -5.19
N ASN A 169 -15.16 -22.80 -4.62
CA ASN A 169 -15.25 -22.48 -3.19
C ASN A 169 -14.03 -21.67 -2.66
N ILE A 170 -13.59 -20.71 -3.45
CA ILE A 170 -12.52 -19.75 -3.14
C ILE A 170 -13.07 -18.42 -2.61
N GLY A 171 -12.18 -17.46 -2.44
CA GLY A 171 -12.48 -16.12 -1.94
C GLY A 171 -12.59 -16.09 -0.42
N ARG A 172 -12.74 -14.89 0.12
CA ARG A 172 -12.78 -14.63 1.56
C ARG A 172 -13.78 -15.50 2.34
N TYR A 173 -14.94 -15.80 1.75
CA TYR A 173 -16.01 -16.58 2.39
C TYR A 173 -16.11 -18.03 1.89
N GLY A 174 -15.23 -18.46 0.98
CA GLY A 174 -15.23 -19.83 0.44
C GLY A 174 -16.46 -20.18 -0.40
N ASP A 175 -17.11 -19.18 -1.00
CA ASP A 175 -18.41 -19.29 -1.69
C ASP A 175 -18.36 -18.71 -3.12
N ARG A 176 -17.16 -18.58 -3.69
CA ARG A 176 -16.94 -18.13 -5.07
C ARG A 176 -16.14 -19.17 -5.84
N ASN A 177 -16.16 -19.09 -7.16
CA ASN A 177 -15.34 -19.92 -8.03
C ASN A 177 -14.39 -19.02 -8.82
N ASP A 178 -13.35 -19.60 -9.41
CA ASP A 178 -12.48 -18.86 -10.33
C ASP A 178 -13.26 -18.21 -11.47
N ASP A 179 -12.84 -17.00 -11.84
CA ASP A 179 -13.06 -16.47 -13.17
C ASP A 179 -11.89 -16.87 -14.06
N ILE A 180 -12.18 -17.18 -15.33
CA ILE A 180 -11.21 -17.79 -16.25
C ILE A 180 -11.18 -16.99 -17.55
N GLY A 181 -9.98 -16.69 -18.02
CA GLY A 181 -9.76 -16.24 -19.39
C GLY A 181 -9.50 -17.43 -20.31
N LEU A 182 -10.23 -17.49 -21.42
CA LEU A 182 -9.98 -18.39 -22.54
C LEU A 182 -9.33 -17.60 -23.66
N CYS A 183 -8.26 -18.10 -24.27
CA CYS A 183 -7.62 -17.44 -25.41
C CYS A 183 -7.04 -18.46 -26.40
N ARG A 184 -6.67 -17.99 -27.59
CA ARG A 184 -5.94 -18.80 -28.57
C ARG A 184 -4.48 -18.95 -28.17
N LEU A 185 -3.80 -19.95 -28.73
CA LEU A 185 -2.36 -20.03 -28.72
C LEU A 185 -1.78 -19.39 -30.00
N ASP A 186 -0.66 -18.69 -29.86
CA ASP A 186 0.13 -18.17 -30.99
C ASP A 186 0.91 -19.30 -31.69
N GLU A 187 1.61 -18.97 -32.77
CA GLU A 187 2.42 -19.92 -33.55
C GLU A 187 3.56 -20.56 -32.73
N HIS A 188 3.93 -19.97 -31.60
CA HIS A 188 4.92 -20.50 -30.67
C HIS A 188 4.30 -21.26 -29.50
N GLY A 189 2.97 -21.44 -29.50
CA GLY A 189 2.24 -22.13 -28.46
C GLY A 189 2.06 -21.33 -27.16
N ARG A 190 2.18 -19.99 -27.21
CA ARG A 190 1.94 -19.09 -26.07
C ARG A 190 0.53 -18.49 -26.13
N PRO A 191 -0.10 -18.16 -24.99
CA PRO A 191 -1.39 -17.49 -24.95
C PRO A 191 -1.42 -16.15 -25.73
N ASP A 192 -2.42 -15.98 -26.61
CA ASP A 192 -2.74 -14.71 -27.28
C ASP A 192 -3.98 -14.06 -26.66
N TRP A 193 -3.75 -13.21 -25.68
CA TRP A 193 -4.80 -12.48 -24.96
C TRP A 193 -5.52 -11.39 -25.78
N ARG A 194 -5.17 -11.17 -27.05
CA ARG A 194 -5.93 -10.26 -27.93
C ARG A 194 -7.24 -10.89 -28.41
N HIS A 195 -7.30 -12.22 -28.43
CA HIS A 195 -8.47 -12.99 -28.85
C HIS A 195 -8.96 -13.82 -27.67
N ALA A 196 -9.56 -13.14 -26.69
CA ALA A 196 -9.94 -13.73 -25.42
C ALA A 196 -11.44 -13.62 -25.12
N GLU A 197 -11.94 -14.64 -24.43
CA GLU A 197 -13.26 -14.68 -23.81
C GLU A 197 -13.08 -14.80 -22.29
N GLN A 198 -13.92 -14.13 -21.51
CA GLN A 198 -13.95 -14.28 -20.06
C GLN A 198 -15.14 -15.14 -19.65
N VAL A 199 -14.90 -16.16 -18.84
CA VAL A 199 -15.91 -17.13 -18.41
C VAL A 199 -15.90 -17.28 -16.89
N GLN A 200 -17.02 -17.72 -16.32
CA GLN A 200 -17.12 -18.02 -14.89
C GLN A 200 -17.11 -19.53 -14.66
N LEU A 201 -16.24 -20.03 -13.79
CA LEU A 201 -16.22 -21.45 -13.44
C LEU A 201 -17.45 -21.84 -12.61
N ILE A 202 -18.05 -22.99 -12.97
CA ILE A 202 -19.19 -23.57 -12.26
C ILE A 202 -18.76 -24.81 -11.49
N ALA A 203 -18.06 -25.74 -12.16
CA ALA A 203 -17.65 -27.02 -11.58
C ALA A 203 -16.38 -27.58 -12.23
N ILE A 204 -15.73 -28.52 -11.56
CA ILE A 204 -14.53 -29.23 -12.04
C ILE A 204 -14.75 -30.74 -11.89
N ASP A 205 -14.60 -31.47 -12.99
CA ASP A 205 -14.45 -32.92 -12.99
C ASP A 205 -12.98 -33.27 -13.28
N ARG A 206 -12.24 -33.61 -12.21
CA ARG A 206 -10.81 -33.92 -12.31
C ARG A 206 -10.53 -35.25 -13.00
N ALA A 207 -11.44 -36.21 -12.88
CA ALA A 207 -11.25 -37.54 -13.47
C ALA A 207 -11.41 -37.48 -14.99
N ARG A 208 -12.43 -36.75 -15.47
CA ARG A 208 -12.66 -36.52 -16.90
C ARG A 208 -11.82 -35.38 -17.48
N LYS A 209 -11.13 -34.63 -16.61
CA LYS A 209 -10.39 -33.41 -16.94
C LYS A 209 -11.26 -32.35 -17.64
N VAL A 210 -12.44 -32.12 -17.09
CA VAL A 210 -13.42 -31.17 -17.62
C VAL A 210 -13.63 -30.05 -16.61
N ILE A 211 -13.71 -28.82 -17.11
CA ILE A 211 -14.25 -27.68 -16.37
C ILE A 211 -15.59 -27.29 -16.98
N ARG A 212 -16.60 -27.08 -16.15
CA ARG A 212 -17.88 -26.51 -16.58
C ARG A 212 -17.86 -25.02 -16.34
N VAL A 213 -18.15 -24.23 -17.37
CA VAL A 213 -18.09 -22.77 -17.30
C VAL A 213 -19.37 -22.13 -17.83
N ARG A 214 -19.70 -20.93 -17.32
CA ARG A 214 -20.65 -20.01 -17.96
C ARG A 214 -19.90 -19.12 -18.96
N ARG A 215 -20.33 -19.16 -20.22
CA ARG A 215 -19.71 -18.48 -21.37
C ARG A 215 -20.04 -16.99 -21.44
N GLY A 216 -19.20 -16.21 -22.12
CA GLY A 216 -19.44 -14.79 -22.45
C GLY A 216 -19.73 -13.90 -21.23
N CYS A 217 -18.95 -14.06 -20.16
CA CYS A 217 -19.10 -13.26 -18.95
C CYS A 217 -18.32 -11.93 -19.06
N TYR A 218 -18.57 -11.02 -18.11
CA TYR A 218 -17.74 -9.83 -17.90
C TYR A 218 -17.61 -8.91 -19.12
N GLY A 219 -18.69 -8.74 -19.88
CA GLY A 219 -18.71 -7.89 -21.08
C GLY A 219 -18.12 -8.55 -22.34
N THR A 220 -17.66 -9.81 -22.26
CA THR A 220 -17.20 -10.56 -23.44
C THR A 220 -18.33 -11.36 -24.10
N LYS A 221 -18.06 -11.90 -25.30
CA LYS A 221 -18.98 -12.78 -26.04
C LYS A 221 -18.35 -14.17 -26.21
N PRO A 222 -19.16 -15.24 -26.31
CA PRO A 222 -18.62 -16.56 -26.59
C PRO A 222 -17.80 -16.59 -27.89
N LEU A 223 -16.61 -17.19 -27.81
CA LEU A 223 -15.74 -17.41 -28.96
C LEU A 223 -15.60 -18.91 -29.26
N ALA A 224 -15.27 -19.24 -30.50
CA ALA A 224 -14.92 -20.58 -30.87
C ALA A 224 -13.41 -20.81 -30.65
N PHE A 225 -13.05 -21.92 -30.03
CA PHE A 225 -11.67 -22.32 -29.79
C PHE A 225 -11.44 -23.74 -30.31
N SER A 226 -10.36 -23.94 -31.06
CA SER A 226 -10.01 -25.24 -31.62
C SER A 226 -9.21 -26.09 -30.64
N ALA A 227 -9.45 -27.39 -30.65
CA ALA A 227 -8.75 -28.38 -29.86
C ALA A 227 -7.22 -28.26 -30.01
N GLY A 228 -6.52 -28.20 -28.89
CA GLY A 228 -5.06 -28.12 -28.83
C GLY A 228 -4.47 -26.75 -29.20
N GLN A 229 -5.27 -25.79 -29.66
CA GLN A 229 -4.87 -24.45 -30.13
C GLN A 229 -5.41 -23.32 -29.25
N ALA A 230 -5.85 -23.66 -28.03
CA ALA A 230 -6.39 -22.70 -27.09
C ALA A 230 -5.99 -23.01 -25.65
N TYR A 231 -6.14 -22.01 -24.80
CA TYR A 231 -5.64 -21.98 -23.44
C TYR A 231 -6.71 -21.43 -22.49
N ALA A 232 -6.75 -21.98 -21.28
CA ALA A 232 -7.64 -21.54 -20.21
C ALA A 232 -6.80 -21.22 -18.97
N ALA A 233 -6.93 -20.01 -18.43
CA ALA A 233 -6.20 -19.59 -17.23
C ALA A 233 -7.11 -18.87 -16.24
N ALA A 234 -7.00 -19.23 -14.95
CA ALA A 234 -7.75 -18.56 -13.91
C ALA A 234 -7.15 -17.18 -13.61
N HIS A 235 -7.99 -16.17 -13.39
CA HIS A 235 -7.56 -14.86 -12.91
C HIS A 235 -6.91 -14.95 -11.53
N VAL A 236 -5.91 -14.10 -11.29
CA VAL A 236 -5.46 -13.78 -9.93
C VAL A 236 -6.47 -12.82 -9.32
N THR A 237 -7.01 -13.18 -8.16
CA THR A 237 -8.11 -12.45 -7.54
C THR A 237 -7.93 -12.24 -6.03
N GLU A 238 -8.65 -11.25 -5.51
CA GLU A 238 -8.85 -11.01 -4.09
C GLU A 238 -10.32 -10.83 -3.74
N GLY A 239 -10.61 -10.71 -2.45
CA GLY A 239 -11.97 -10.54 -1.95
C GLY A 239 -12.80 -11.84 -2.06
N PRO A 240 -14.13 -11.71 -2.18
CA PRO A 240 -14.89 -10.46 -2.06
C PRO A 240 -14.72 -9.84 -0.67
N TRP A 241 -14.64 -8.51 -0.58
CA TRP A 241 -14.44 -7.79 0.69
C TRP A 241 -15.73 -7.58 1.50
N GLY A 242 -16.88 -7.90 0.91
CA GLY A 242 -18.18 -8.02 1.57
C GLY A 242 -18.99 -9.16 0.96
N ARG A 243 -19.95 -9.74 1.69
CA ARG A 243 -20.76 -10.88 1.20
C ARG A 243 -21.53 -10.59 -0.10
N ARG A 244 -21.82 -9.31 -0.35
CA ARG A 244 -22.50 -8.82 -1.56
C ARG A 244 -21.55 -8.32 -2.64
N SER A 245 -20.24 -8.39 -2.42
CA SER A 245 -19.22 -8.01 -3.40
C SER A 245 -18.80 -9.21 -4.24
N HIS A 246 -18.02 -8.92 -5.29
CA HIS A 246 -17.47 -9.89 -6.22
C HIS A 246 -15.98 -10.13 -5.97
N LEU A 247 -15.43 -11.17 -6.61
CA LEU A 247 -13.98 -11.30 -6.72
C LEU A 247 -13.47 -10.14 -7.58
N LEU A 248 -12.35 -9.56 -7.17
CA LEU A 248 -11.68 -8.48 -7.91
C LEU A 248 -10.50 -9.06 -8.70
N TRP A 249 -10.30 -8.61 -9.93
CA TRP A 249 -9.21 -9.04 -10.80
C TRP A 249 -8.00 -8.15 -10.66
N PHE A 250 -6.81 -8.76 -10.57
CA PHE A 250 -5.57 -8.04 -10.34
C PHE A 250 -5.14 -7.28 -11.59
N TYR A 251 -4.77 -6.02 -11.40
CA TYR A 251 -4.09 -5.24 -12.41
C TYR A 251 -2.70 -5.83 -12.69
N ASN A 252 -2.35 -5.99 -13.96
CA ASN A 252 -1.02 -6.45 -14.33
C ASN A 252 -0.04 -5.28 -14.41
N TYR A 253 0.57 -4.94 -13.27
CA TYR A 253 1.57 -3.88 -13.19
C TYR A 253 2.95 -4.29 -13.71
N SER A 254 3.19 -5.54 -14.10
CA SER A 254 4.51 -5.95 -14.61
C SER A 254 4.96 -5.08 -15.79
N THR A 255 6.22 -4.64 -15.77
CA THR A 255 6.82 -3.97 -16.94
C THR A 255 6.91 -4.87 -18.18
N ARG A 256 6.64 -6.17 -18.01
CA ARG A 256 6.55 -7.17 -19.08
C ARG A 256 5.10 -7.54 -19.44
N CYS A 257 4.09 -6.88 -18.85
CA CYS A 257 2.70 -7.19 -19.16
C CYS A 257 2.41 -7.01 -20.66
N PRO A 258 1.46 -7.79 -21.21
CA PRO A 258 0.96 -7.56 -22.56
C PRO A 258 0.50 -6.10 -22.77
N ARG A 259 0.69 -5.63 -24.01
CA ARG A 259 0.28 -4.29 -24.43
C ARG A 259 -0.95 -4.37 -25.32
N ASP A 260 -1.85 -3.39 -25.16
CA ASP A 260 -3.04 -3.28 -25.99
C ASP A 260 -2.70 -2.90 -27.44
N THR A 261 -3.72 -2.78 -28.30
CA THR A 261 -3.54 -2.40 -29.72
C THR A 261 -2.94 -1.00 -29.92
N LYS A 262 -2.96 -0.15 -28.88
CA LYS A 262 -2.32 1.18 -28.87
C LYS A 262 -0.93 1.15 -28.21
N GLY A 263 -0.41 -0.04 -27.88
CA GLY A 263 0.90 -0.21 -27.25
C GLY A 263 0.92 0.12 -25.74
N ARG A 264 -0.24 0.27 -25.09
CA ARG A 264 -0.35 0.68 -23.69
C ARG A 264 -0.33 -0.52 -22.73
N THR A 265 0.37 -0.35 -21.63
CA THR A 265 0.34 -1.26 -20.45
C THR A 265 -0.90 -1.02 -19.59
N CYS A 266 -1.20 -1.93 -18.67
CA CYS A 266 -2.29 -1.76 -17.70
C CYS A 266 -2.12 -0.47 -16.87
N ALA A 267 -0.90 -0.23 -16.37
CA ALA A 267 -0.57 0.97 -15.59
C ALA A 267 -0.89 2.27 -16.35
N GLN A 268 -0.62 2.32 -17.65
CA GLN A 268 -0.92 3.49 -18.48
C GLN A 268 -2.41 3.69 -18.71
N VAL A 269 -3.17 2.60 -18.87
CA VAL A 269 -4.64 2.68 -19.01
C VAL A 269 -5.27 3.16 -17.72
N LEU A 270 -4.91 2.55 -16.58
CA LEU A 270 -5.45 2.93 -15.28
C LEU A 270 -5.09 4.38 -14.89
N ALA A 271 -3.84 4.80 -15.09
CA ALA A 271 -3.43 6.17 -14.80
C ALA A 271 -4.16 7.20 -15.70
N ALA A 272 -4.43 6.85 -16.97
CA ALA A 272 -5.20 7.72 -17.86
C ALA A 272 -6.68 7.80 -17.44
N GLU A 273 -7.28 6.70 -17.00
CA GLU A 273 -8.64 6.69 -16.43
C GLU A 273 -8.70 7.62 -15.21
N LEU A 274 -7.81 7.45 -14.23
CA LEU A 274 -7.75 8.30 -13.04
C LEU A 274 -7.52 9.77 -13.40
N GLY A 275 -6.61 10.06 -14.33
CA GLY A 275 -6.38 11.43 -14.83
C GLY A 275 -7.64 12.07 -15.42
N ARG A 276 -8.44 11.32 -16.17
CA ARG A 276 -9.72 11.82 -16.72
C ARG A 276 -10.74 12.10 -15.61
N ARG A 277 -10.87 11.20 -14.63
CA ARG A 277 -11.84 11.35 -13.52
C ARG A 277 -11.49 12.50 -12.57
N PHE A 278 -10.20 12.73 -12.31
CA PHE A 278 -9.71 13.84 -11.47
C PHE A 278 -9.49 15.15 -12.23
N GLY A 279 -9.50 15.12 -13.57
CA GLY A 279 -9.32 16.29 -14.40
C GLY A 279 -10.45 17.33 -14.23
N PRO A 280 -10.32 18.55 -14.78
CA PRO A 280 -11.24 19.67 -14.52
C PRO A 280 -12.73 19.40 -14.81
N ASN A 281 -13.02 18.47 -15.73
CA ASN A 281 -14.37 18.08 -16.12
C ASN A 281 -14.76 16.68 -15.63
N GLY A 282 -13.88 16.04 -14.85
CA GLY A 282 -14.11 14.72 -14.29
C GLY A 282 -14.99 14.79 -13.04
N GLU A 283 -15.65 13.68 -12.76
CA GLU A 283 -16.58 13.55 -11.64
C GLU A 283 -15.89 13.60 -10.26
N LEU A 284 -14.55 13.50 -10.21
CA LEU A 284 -13.74 13.61 -9.01
C LEU A 284 -12.90 14.90 -8.97
N ALA A 285 -13.14 15.87 -9.86
CA ALA A 285 -12.34 17.09 -9.99
C ALA A 285 -12.11 17.83 -8.66
N THR A 286 -13.12 17.84 -7.78
CA THR A 286 -13.07 18.54 -6.49
C THR A 286 -12.30 17.79 -5.41
N PHE A 287 -12.04 16.49 -5.56
CA PHE A 287 -11.34 15.71 -4.54
C PHE A 287 -9.92 16.24 -4.32
N ASP A 288 -9.45 16.22 -3.09
CA ASP A 288 -8.09 16.67 -2.75
C ASP A 288 -7.02 15.64 -3.12
N GLY A 289 -7.43 14.39 -3.37
CA GLY A 289 -6.49 13.32 -3.65
C GLY A 289 -7.11 11.93 -3.65
N ILE A 290 -6.21 10.95 -3.64
CA ILE A 290 -6.49 9.52 -3.68
C ILE A 290 -5.59 8.77 -2.70
N GLU A 291 -6.19 7.84 -1.96
CA GLU A 291 -5.52 6.76 -1.24
C GLU A 291 -5.70 5.46 -2.01
N PHE A 292 -4.60 4.77 -2.32
CA PHE A 292 -4.65 3.42 -2.86
C PHE A 292 -4.63 2.37 -1.74
N ASP A 293 -5.81 1.83 -1.45
CA ASP A 293 -6.04 0.64 -0.63
C ASP A 293 -5.32 -0.57 -1.28
N VAL A 294 -4.62 -1.38 -0.49
CA VAL A 294 -3.94 -2.63 -0.88
C VAL A 294 -2.96 -2.56 -2.05
N LEU A 295 -2.41 -1.39 -2.45
CA LEU A 295 -1.41 -1.32 -3.53
C LEU A 295 -0.11 -2.05 -3.16
N HIS A 296 0.11 -3.22 -3.76
CA HIS A 296 1.21 -4.12 -3.41
C HIS A 296 2.44 -3.98 -4.30
N HIS A 297 3.63 -4.06 -3.71
CA HIS A 297 4.91 -4.12 -4.41
C HIS A 297 5.20 -5.48 -5.07
N ARG A 298 4.41 -6.52 -4.77
CA ARG A 298 4.53 -7.85 -5.36
C ARG A 298 3.15 -8.40 -5.66
N VAL A 299 3.03 -9.10 -6.78
CA VAL A 299 1.85 -9.92 -7.05
C VAL A 299 1.78 -11.06 -6.03
N HIS A 300 0.58 -11.38 -5.55
CA HIS A 300 0.33 -12.48 -4.63
C HIS A 300 -0.76 -13.43 -5.16
N GLY A 301 -1.24 -14.35 -4.32
CA GLY A 301 -2.28 -15.31 -4.66
C GLY A 301 -1.75 -16.68 -5.13
N GLY A 302 -0.46 -16.78 -5.46
CA GLY A 302 0.18 -18.06 -5.78
C GLY A 302 0.17 -19.04 -4.60
N ARG A 303 -0.38 -20.25 -4.81
CA ARG A 303 -0.34 -21.36 -3.83
C ARG A 303 -0.31 -22.70 -4.55
N GLY A 304 0.68 -23.53 -4.21
CA GLY A 304 0.85 -24.86 -4.79
C GLY A 304 1.20 -24.76 -6.28
N VAL A 305 0.44 -25.47 -7.12
CA VAL A 305 0.67 -25.55 -8.58
C VAL A 305 0.24 -24.29 -9.36
N ARG A 306 -0.42 -23.33 -8.70
CA ARG A 306 -0.83 -22.04 -9.29
C ARG A 306 0.15 -20.97 -8.86
N VAL A 307 0.81 -20.36 -9.82
CA VAL A 307 1.71 -19.22 -9.64
C VAL A 307 1.34 -18.15 -10.68
N PRO A 308 1.31 -16.86 -10.30
CA PRO A 308 1.02 -15.79 -11.25
C PRO A 308 1.95 -15.82 -12.47
N ASP A 309 1.38 -15.51 -13.62
CA ASP A 309 2.01 -15.37 -14.93
C ASP A 309 1.80 -13.93 -15.38
N CYS A 310 2.81 -13.08 -15.14
CA CYS A 310 2.71 -11.64 -15.29
C CYS A 310 3.17 -11.13 -16.67
N ASP A 311 3.98 -11.88 -17.43
CA ASP A 311 4.17 -11.59 -18.87
C ASP A 311 3.12 -12.27 -19.76
N ALA A 312 2.30 -13.15 -19.17
CA ALA A 312 1.15 -13.81 -19.74
C ALA A 312 1.50 -14.79 -20.88
N ASP A 313 2.69 -15.40 -20.81
CA ASP A 313 3.22 -16.35 -21.80
C ASP A 313 2.81 -17.82 -21.56
N GLY A 314 2.01 -18.07 -20.52
CA GLY A 314 1.53 -19.37 -20.10
C GLY A 314 2.44 -20.06 -19.08
N ARG A 315 3.54 -19.43 -18.66
CA ARG A 315 4.51 -19.95 -17.69
C ARG A 315 4.51 -19.11 -16.42
N PRO A 316 4.65 -19.76 -15.25
CA PRO A 316 4.66 -19.01 -14.00
C PRO A 316 5.94 -18.20 -13.81
N ASP A 317 5.81 -16.92 -13.46
CA ASP A 317 6.94 -16.01 -13.21
C ASP A 317 6.85 -15.27 -11.85
N ALA A 318 5.67 -15.24 -11.22
CA ALA A 318 5.37 -14.48 -10.00
C ALA A 318 5.79 -13.00 -10.05
N GLY A 319 5.88 -12.40 -11.24
CA GLY A 319 6.36 -11.03 -11.44
C GLY A 319 7.88 -10.86 -11.33
N PHE A 320 8.66 -11.95 -11.40
CA PHE A 320 10.12 -11.92 -11.35
C PHE A 320 10.75 -12.40 -12.66
N PHE A 321 11.64 -11.59 -13.23
CA PHE A 321 12.45 -11.95 -14.40
C PHE A 321 13.92 -11.73 -14.11
N ASP A 322 14.74 -12.76 -14.30
CA ASP A 322 16.17 -12.73 -14.01
C ASP A 322 16.48 -12.26 -12.57
N GLY A 323 15.64 -12.65 -11.61
CA GLY A 323 15.72 -12.25 -10.21
C GLY A 323 15.25 -10.82 -9.90
N ILE A 324 14.76 -10.08 -10.90
CA ILE A 324 14.26 -8.70 -10.76
C ILE A 324 12.74 -8.70 -10.66
N ASN A 325 12.21 -8.02 -9.65
CA ASN A 325 10.77 -7.85 -9.44
C ASN A 325 10.19 -6.82 -10.44
N THR A 326 9.84 -7.27 -11.65
CA THR A 326 9.28 -6.40 -12.70
C THR A 326 7.88 -5.89 -12.37
N TYR A 327 7.10 -6.64 -11.57
CA TYR A 327 5.81 -6.18 -11.05
C TYR A 327 5.98 -4.97 -10.15
N GLY A 328 6.84 -5.08 -9.14
CA GLY A 328 7.09 -4.01 -8.20
C GLY A 328 7.71 -2.77 -8.83
N ILE A 329 8.53 -2.92 -9.87
CA ILE A 329 9.03 -1.79 -10.67
C ILE A 329 7.88 -1.10 -11.39
N GLY A 330 6.99 -1.85 -12.04
CA GLY A 330 5.88 -1.25 -12.76
C GLY A 330 4.81 -0.62 -11.85
N VAL A 331 4.71 -1.04 -10.58
CA VAL A 331 3.96 -0.29 -9.55
C VAL A 331 4.55 1.11 -9.32
N ILE A 332 5.88 1.25 -9.30
CA ILE A 332 6.52 2.57 -9.22
C ILE A 332 6.22 3.40 -10.47
N GLU A 333 6.29 2.79 -11.66
CA GLU A 333 5.92 3.48 -12.90
C GLU A 333 4.46 3.92 -12.92
N PHE A 334 3.55 3.09 -12.41
CA PHE A 334 2.15 3.46 -12.22
C PHE A 334 2.02 4.69 -11.32
N CYS A 335 2.66 4.71 -10.14
CA CYS A 335 2.62 5.87 -9.26
C CYS A 335 3.18 7.14 -9.92
N ARG A 336 4.25 7.04 -10.74
CA ARG A 336 4.76 8.18 -11.51
C ARG A 336 3.75 8.69 -12.55
N LEU A 337 3.07 7.78 -13.24
CA LEU A 337 2.03 8.12 -14.21
C LEU A 337 0.84 8.79 -13.55
N VAL A 338 0.38 8.29 -12.39
CA VAL A 338 -0.70 8.92 -11.61
C VAL A 338 -0.28 10.30 -11.13
N ARG A 339 0.93 10.46 -10.58
CA ARG A 339 1.45 11.80 -10.20
C ARG A 339 1.44 12.76 -11.38
N LYS A 340 1.90 12.32 -12.55
CA LYS A 340 1.87 13.14 -13.77
C LYS A 340 0.44 13.50 -14.19
N ALA A 341 -0.51 12.58 -14.04
CA ALA A 341 -1.90 12.77 -14.46
C ALA A 341 -2.70 13.68 -13.52
N LEU A 342 -2.49 13.57 -12.21
CA LEU A 342 -3.21 14.33 -11.19
C LEU A 342 -2.55 15.68 -10.87
N GLY A 343 -1.26 15.83 -11.19
CA GLY A 343 -0.50 17.04 -10.91
C GLY A 343 0.07 17.09 -9.48
N GLU A 344 0.64 18.25 -9.14
CA GLU A 344 1.36 18.45 -7.88
C GLU A 344 0.45 18.79 -6.70
N GLU A 345 -0.75 19.30 -6.96
CA GLU A 345 -1.66 19.78 -5.93
C GLU A 345 -2.45 18.66 -5.24
N LYS A 346 -2.62 17.51 -5.90
CA LYS A 346 -3.39 16.39 -5.35
C LYS A 346 -2.53 15.56 -4.40
N LEU A 347 -3.12 15.15 -3.28
CA LEU A 347 -2.53 14.14 -2.41
C LEU A 347 -2.63 12.76 -3.09
N ILE A 348 -1.53 12.03 -3.12
CA ILE A 348 -1.50 10.64 -3.58
C ILE A 348 -0.85 9.81 -2.50
N LEU A 349 -1.60 8.86 -1.99
CA LEU A 349 -1.26 8.07 -0.83
C LEU A 349 -1.54 6.59 -1.14
N ALA A 350 -1.05 5.70 -0.30
CA ALA A 350 -1.32 4.27 -0.40
C ALA A 350 -0.98 3.58 0.92
N ASP A 351 -1.50 2.37 1.11
CA ASP A 351 -1.12 1.55 2.26
C ASP A 351 0.40 1.49 2.43
N GLY A 352 0.83 1.53 3.68
CA GLY A 352 2.22 1.50 4.06
C GLY A 352 2.55 0.58 5.22
N MET A 353 1.59 -0.09 5.88
CA MET A 353 1.87 -0.79 7.14
C MET A 353 2.75 -2.05 7.04
N SER A 354 3.04 -2.56 5.83
CA SER A 354 3.77 -3.81 5.66
C SER A 354 4.76 -3.80 4.50
N LEU A 355 5.60 -4.84 4.43
CA LEU A 355 6.59 -5.01 3.37
C LEU A 355 6.00 -5.39 2.01
N TRP A 356 4.73 -5.81 2.01
CA TRP A 356 3.97 -6.13 0.81
C TRP A 356 3.48 -4.88 0.11
N ASN A 357 3.34 -3.77 0.82
CA ASN A 357 2.85 -2.54 0.24
C ASN A 357 3.89 -1.89 -0.67
N GLN A 358 3.42 -0.95 -1.48
CA GLN A 358 4.21 -0.13 -2.39
C GLN A 358 5.39 0.57 -1.68
N ARG A 359 6.38 1.00 -2.49
CA ARG A 359 7.62 1.64 -2.02
C ARG A 359 7.96 2.89 -2.84
N ALA A 360 6.95 3.64 -3.26
CA ALA A 360 7.04 4.81 -4.12
C ALA A 360 7.38 6.09 -3.32
N PHE A 361 8.49 6.04 -2.59
CA PHE A 361 9.00 7.18 -1.84
C PHE A 361 9.35 8.34 -2.79
N GLY A 362 9.09 9.58 -2.36
CA GLY A 362 9.26 10.80 -3.16
C GLY A 362 8.20 11.03 -4.26
N ILE A 363 7.36 10.03 -4.54
CA ILE A 363 6.24 10.14 -5.49
C ILE A 363 4.91 10.33 -4.73
N LEU A 364 4.67 9.47 -3.74
CA LEU A 364 3.49 9.54 -2.86
C LEU A 364 3.72 10.52 -1.71
N ASN A 365 2.67 11.20 -1.28
CA ASN A 365 2.69 12.15 -0.17
C ASN A 365 2.88 11.47 1.19
N GLY A 366 2.49 10.21 1.31
CA GLY A 366 2.60 9.44 2.54
C GLY A 366 1.76 8.17 2.48
N ILE A 367 1.37 7.66 3.65
CA ILE A 367 0.74 6.34 3.79
C ILE A 367 -0.48 6.31 4.71
N GLU A 368 -1.37 5.36 4.45
CA GLU A 368 -2.17 4.70 5.47
C GLU A 368 -1.35 3.65 6.24
N SER A 369 -1.54 3.62 7.56
CA SER A 369 -1.30 2.43 8.35
C SER A 369 -2.63 1.89 8.87
N GLU A 370 -3.10 0.76 8.34
CA GLU A 370 -4.24 0.03 8.94
C GLU A 370 -3.82 -0.54 10.30
N GLY A 371 -4.35 0.06 11.37
CA GLY A 371 -3.92 -0.21 12.74
C GLY A 371 -2.53 0.35 13.06
N TRP A 372 -2.02 0.01 14.24
CA TRP A 372 -0.70 0.46 14.69
C TRP A 372 0.14 -0.67 15.30
N PRO A 373 1.36 -0.91 14.80
CA PRO A 373 1.82 -0.51 13.45
C PRO A 373 1.14 -1.31 12.34
N HIS A 374 0.25 -2.25 12.70
CA HIS A 374 -0.42 -3.20 11.83
C HIS A 374 -1.75 -3.65 12.47
N LEU A 375 -2.73 -3.99 11.65
CA LEU A 375 -4.10 -4.34 12.04
C LEU A 375 -4.21 -5.56 12.98
N SER A 376 -3.19 -6.41 13.04
CA SER A 376 -3.15 -7.56 13.95
C SER A 376 -2.45 -7.28 15.29
N ASP A 377 -1.81 -6.12 15.47
CA ASP A 377 -0.92 -5.84 16.61
C ASP A 377 -1.58 -4.99 17.70
N TRP A 378 -2.76 -5.41 18.16
CA TRP A 378 -3.49 -4.69 19.22
C TRP A 378 -2.82 -4.78 20.61
N GLU A 379 -1.84 -5.66 20.77
CA GLU A 379 -1.00 -5.81 21.96
C GLU A 379 0.26 -4.93 21.91
N ILE A 380 0.47 -4.17 20.83
CA ILE A 380 1.57 -3.21 20.66
C ILE A 380 2.95 -3.89 20.78
N ARG A 381 3.10 -5.05 20.15
CA ARG A 381 4.36 -5.82 20.17
C ARG A 381 5.43 -5.20 19.27
N ASP A 382 5.04 -4.45 18.23
CA ASP A 382 5.96 -3.79 17.30
C ASP A 382 5.83 -2.26 17.34
N TRP A 383 6.03 -1.67 18.52
CA TRP A 383 6.03 -0.22 18.69
C TRP A 383 7.07 0.50 17.81
N SER A 384 8.29 -0.05 17.75
CA SER A 384 9.42 0.57 17.02
C SER A 384 9.24 0.49 15.51
N GLY A 385 8.64 -0.57 14.98
CA GLY A 385 8.34 -0.71 13.55
C GLY A 385 7.38 0.38 13.06
N GLY A 386 6.33 0.67 13.84
CA GLY A 386 5.39 1.77 13.55
C GLY A 386 6.07 3.13 13.52
N LEU A 387 6.80 3.46 14.60
CA LEU A 387 7.51 4.73 14.69
C LEU A 387 8.51 4.91 13.55
N ASN A 388 9.34 3.90 13.29
CA ASN A 388 10.36 3.98 12.24
C ASN A 388 9.73 4.15 10.86
N ARG A 389 8.60 3.49 10.60
CA ARG A 389 7.92 3.57 9.31
C ARG A 389 7.30 4.94 9.06
N HIS A 390 6.56 5.47 10.03
CA HIS A 390 5.96 6.80 9.91
C HIS A 390 7.04 7.90 9.83
N VAL A 391 8.12 7.79 10.61
CA VAL A 391 9.26 8.72 10.51
C VAL A 391 9.95 8.63 9.15
N PHE A 392 10.15 7.42 8.62
CA PHE A 392 10.75 7.25 7.30
C PHE A 392 9.89 7.87 6.19
N TRP A 393 8.58 7.62 6.21
CA TRP A 393 7.65 8.25 5.27
C TRP A 393 7.57 9.76 5.45
N ARG A 394 7.63 10.25 6.69
CA ARG A 394 7.68 11.69 6.93
C ARG A 394 8.88 12.36 6.27
N GLU A 395 10.03 11.68 6.27
CA GLU A 395 11.29 12.21 5.74
C GLU A 395 11.45 11.99 4.23
N ASN A 396 10.75 11.01 3.65
CA ASN A 396 10.94 10.59 2.26
C ASN A 396 9.66 10.67 1.41
N GLY A 397 8.55 11.14 1.97
CA GLY A 397 7.31 11.41 1.24
C GLY A 397 7.41 12.68 0.39
N ARG A 398 6.55 12.79 -0.62
CA ARG A 398 6.39 14.00 -1.43
C ARG A 398 5.68 15.08 -0.61
N THR A 399 6.15 16.32 -0.69
CA THR A 399 5.49 17.45 -0.01
C THR A 399 4.18 17.87 -0.71
N PRO A 400 3.12 18.27 0.02
CA PRO A 400 3.02 18.20 1.47
C PRO A 400 2.94 16.74 1.93
N VAL A 401 3.71 16.40 2.97
CA VAL A 401 3.76 15.04 3.50
C VAL A 401 2.51 14.79 4.33
N PHE A 402 1.85 13.66 4.09
CA PHE A 402 0.63 13.32 4.81
C PHE A 402 0.56 11.82 5.07
N ASN A 403 0.77 11.43 6.32
CA ASN A 403 0.60 10.06 6.79
C ASN A 403 -0.60 9.99 7.72
N TYR A 404 -1.27 8.86 7.80
CA TYR A 404 -2.30 8.65 8.80
C TYR A 404 -2.35 7.23 9.32
N VAL A 405 -2.95 7.09 10.51
CA VAL A 405 -3.25 5.81 11.13
C VAL A 405 -4.75 5.60 11.09
N ASN A 406 -5.19 4.51 10.47
CA ASN A 406 -6.56 4.04 10.57
C ASN A 406 -6.69 3.19 11.82
N HIS A 407 -7.19 3.80 12.89
CA HIS A 407 -7.33 3.17 14.20
C HIS A 407 -8.35 2.03 14.15
N LYS A 408 -7.83 0.83 13.91
CA LYS A 408 -8.54 -0.41 13.66
C LYS A 408 -7.63 -1.57 14.02
N PHE A 409 -8.20 -2.57 14.67
CA PHE A 409 -7.53 -3.84 14.93
C PHE A 409 -8.52 -4.96 14.67
N VAL A 410 -8.06 -6.10 14.16
CA VAL A 410 -8.90 -7.27 13.97
C VAL A 410 -8.21 -8.53 14.43
N THR A 411 -9.01 -9.52 14.82
CA THR A 411 -8.60 -10.91 14.97
C THR A 411 -9.53 -11.80 14.13
N HIS A 412 -9.10 -13.02 13.85
CA HIS A 412 -9.93 -13.97 13.11
C HIS A 412 -11.11 -14.45 13.96
N GLY A 413 -12.27 -14.54 13.32
CA GLY A 413 -13.46 -15.17 13.89
C GLY A 413 -13.48 -16.69 13.70
N ALA A 414 -14.64 -17.30 13.93
CA ALA A 414 -14.79 -18.75 13.87
C ALA A 414 -14.95 -19.29 12.44
N LEU A 415 -15.38 -18.45 11.50
CA LEU A 415 -15.67 -18.83 10.11
C LEU A 415 -14.69 -18.14 9.14
N PRO A 416 -14.44 -18.72 7.96
CA PRO A 416 -13.68 -18.05 6.89
C PRO A 416 -14.22 -16.65 6.59
N GLY A 417 -13.33 -15.67 6.56
CA GLY A 417 -13.66 -14.28 6.29
C GLY A 417 -14.28 -13.51 7.47
N ASP A 418 -14.67 -14.19 8.56
CA ASP A 418 -15.13 -13.57 9.80
C ASP A 418 -13.94 -12.89 10.49
N VAL A 419 -14.13 -11.60 10.79
CA VAL A 419 -13.16 -10.78 11.52
C VAL A 419 -13.86 -10.17 12.71
N ARG A 420 -13.17 -10.16 13.85
CA ARG A 420 -13.70 -9.67 15.11
C ARG A 420 -12.84 -8.55 15.66
N ARG A 421 -13.48 -7.66 16.42
CA ARG A 421 -12.80 -6.69 17.26
C ARG A 421 -12.13 -7.43 18.44
N PRO A 422 -10.79 -7.41 18.58
CA PRO A 422 -10.16 -7.84 19.83
C PRO A 422 -10.56 -6.93 21.00
N PRO A 423 -10.44 -7.40 22.25
CA PRO A 423 -10.71 -6.60 23.45
C PRO A 423 -9.57 -5.60 23.69
N VAL A 424 -9.54 -4.54 22.87
CA VAL A 424 -8.50 -3.51 22.95
C VAL A 424 -8.70 -2.65 24.20
N PRO A 425 -7.73 -2.59 25.13
CA PRO A 425 -7.82 -1.73 26.30
C PRO A 425 -7.84 -0.25 25.91
N PHE A 426 -8.52 0.58 26.71
CA PHE A 426 -8.60 2.03 26.46
C PHE A 426 -7.21 2.71 26.42
N SER A 427 -6.26 2.23 27.21
CA SER A 427 -4.87 2.71 27.19
C SER A 427 -4.20 2.55 25.83
N VAL A 428 -4.52 1.47 25.10
CA VAL A 428 -3.99 1.23 23.75
C VAL A 428 -4.53 2.26 22.76
N HIS A 429 -5.81 2.64 22.87
CA HIS A 429 -6.38 3.69 22.00
C HIS A 429 -5.61 5.01 22.15
N ARG A 430 -5.38 5.47 23.39
CA ARG A 430 -4.59 6.67 23.66
C ARG A 430 -3.15 6.56 23.21
N LEU A 431 -2.54 5.38 23.34
CA LEU A 431 -1.17 5.14 22.89
C LEU A 431 -1.04 5.28 21.36
N VAL A 432 -2.01 4.79 20.59
CA VAL A 432 -2.06 4.99 19.14
C VAL A 432 -2.23 6.46 18.77
N PHE A 433 -3.11 7.19 19.47
CA PHE A 433 -3.29 8.63 19.21
C PHE A 433 -2.01 9.42 19.52
N ALA A 434 -1.32 9.08 20.61
CA ALA A 434 -0.03 9.66 20.95
C ALA A 434 1.02 9.35 19.88
N ALA A 435 1.08 8.10 19.39
CA ALA A 435 1.96 7.72 18.28
C ALA A 435 1.73 8.61 17.05
N ALA A 436 0.48 8.73 16.60
CA ALA A 436 0.13 9.54 15.44
C ALA A 436 0.55 11.02 15.61
N VAL A 437 0.24 11.64 16.76
CA VAL A 437 0.65 13.03 17.04
C VAL A 437 2.17 13.17 17.05
N MET A 438 2.89 12.23 17.69
CA MET A 438 4.36 12.23 17.75
C MET A 438 5.00 12.07 16.37
N THR A 439 4.40 11.30 15.49
CA THR A 439 4.93 11.04 14.13
C THR A 439 4.39 11.98 13.07
N ASP A 440 3.73 13.07 13.47
CA ASP A 440 3.10 14.03 12.56
C ASP A 440 2.11 13.37 11.58
N SER A 441 1.37 12.38 12.07
CA SER A 441 0.38 11.61 11.32
C SER A 441 -1.03 11.99 11.76
N ALA A 442 -1.98 11.98 10.82
CA ALA A 442 -3.38 12.10 11.14
C ALA A 442 -3.96 10.80 11.69
N ILE A 443 -5.13 10.90 12.31
CA ILE A 443 -5.88 9.78 12.88
C ILE A 443 -7.20 9.70 12.14
N CYS A 444 -7.44 8.58 11.49
CA CYS A 444 -8.78 8.18 11.11
C CYS A 444 -9.13 6.91 11.91
N TYR A 445 -10.40 6.49 11.93
CA TYR A 445 -10.79 5.40 12.80
C TYR A 445 -11.98 4.61 12.28
N SER A 446 -11.84 3.29 12.36
CA SER A 446 -12.96 2.35 12.26
C SER A 446 -13.47 1.96 13.65
N TYR A 447 -12.63 2.11 14.69
CA TYR A 447 -13.06 2.02 16.07
C TYR A 447 -13.71 3.31 16.56
N ALA A 448 -14.97 3.53 16.18
CA ALA A 448 -15.75 4.61 16.75
C ALA A 448 -16.09 4.32 18.23
N PRO A 449 -16.06 5.33 19.10
CA PRO A 449 -16.70 5.24 20.41
C PRO A 449 -18.23 5.24 20.21
N ARG A 450 -18.97 5.02 21.30
CA ARG A 450 -20.43 5.13 21.26
C ARG A 450 -20.81 6.57 20.87
N PRO A 451 -21.76 6.79 19.94
CA PRO A 451 -22.28 8.12 19.66
C PRO A 451 -22.93 8.73 20.91
N GLU A 452 -22.78 10.04 21.09
CA GLU A 452 -23.52 10.80 22.10
C GLU A 452 -25.01 10.90 21.74
N PRO A 453 -25.89 11.23 22.71
CA PRO A 453 -27.31 11.43 22.43
C PRO A 453 -27.54 12.43 21.30
N GLY A 454 -28.29 12.02 20.26
CA GLY A 454 -28.58 12.83 19.09
C GLY A 454 -27.54 12.73 17.95
N GLU A 455 -26.36 12.16 18.22
CA GLU A 455 -25.35 11.94 17.18
C GLU A 455 -25.53 10.59 16.45
N ARG A 456 -25.23 10.57 15.16
CA ARG A 456 -25.29 9.34 14.34
C ARG A 456 -23.99 8.54 14.36
N PHE A 457 -22.89 9.18 14.74
CA PHE A 457 -21.56 8.58 14.72
C PHE A 457 -20.70 9.19 15.83
N GLY A 458 -20.04 8.36 16.63
CA GLY A 458 -19.25 8.81 17.77
C GLY A 458 -17.87 9.29 17.35
N ILE A 459 -17.36 10.31 18.05
CA ILE A 459 -16.01 10.86 17.91
C ILE A 459 -15.30 10.70 19.26
N TRP A 460 -14.03 10.30 19.24
CA TRP A 460 -13.22 10.23 20.46
C TRP A 460 -13.01 11.64 21.04
N ASP A 461 -13.17 11.79 22.35
CA ASP A 461 -12.95 13.07 23.04
C ASP A 461 -11.55 13.62 22.78
N GLU A 462 -10.54 12.75 22.74
CA GLU A 462 -9.17 13.12 22.42
C GLU A 462 -9.04 13.83 21.06
N LEU A 463 -9.93 13.54 20.09
CA LEU A 463 -9.89 14.11 18.74
C LEU A 463 -10.66 15.45 18.63
N ARG A 464 -11.48 15.81 19.63
CA ARG A 464 -12.37 16.99 19.58
C ARG A 464 -12.43 17.82 20.87
N MET A 465 -11.42 17.73 21.73
CA MET A 465 -11.35 18.49 22.99
C MET A 465 -12.52 18.16 23.96
N GLY A 466 -12.98 16.91 23.96
CA GLY A 466 -14.12 16.49 24.77
C GLY A 466 -15.38 17.33 24.48
N GLN A 467 -15.95 17.94 25.52
CA GLN A 467 -17.20 18.69 25.45
C GLN A 467 -17.09 20.02 24.68
N GLU A 468 -15.88 20.57 24.52
CA GLU A 468 -15.67 21.80 23.74
C GLU A 468 -15.86 21.58 22.22
N ASN A 469 -15.89 20.32 21.77
CA ASN A 469 -16.18 19.95 20.37
C ASN A 469 -15.29 20.68 19.35
N ARG A 470 -14.03 20.94 19.70
CA ARG A 470 -13.06 21.65 18.86
C ARG A 470 -12.00 20.68 18.33
N PRO A 471 -12.02 20.33 17.03
CA PRO A 471 -10.93 19.56 16.44
C PRO A 471 -9.64 20.41 16.37
N GLY A 472 -8.48 19.75 16.39
CA GLY A 472 -7.20 20.46 16.24
C GLY A 472 -6.80 21.31 17.46
N TRP A 473 -7.27 20.95 18.64
CA TRP A 473 -7.18 21.75 19.87
C TRP A 473 -5.83 21.72 20.61
N LEU A 474 -5.04 20.65 20.45
CA LEU A 474 -3.82 20.37 21.22
C LEU A 474 -2.62 21.21 20.75
N GLY A 475 -2.58 21.54 19.46
CA GLY A 475 -1.43 22.18 18.82
C GLY A 475 -0.29 21.22 18.51
N ARG A 476 0.64 21.66 17.65
CA ARG A 476 1.73 20.82 17.13
C ARG A 476 2.71 20.37 18.24
N PRO A 477 3.37 19.21 18.07
CA PRO A 477 4.48 18.83 18.93
C PRO A 477 5.55 19.94 19.01
N LEU A 478 6.05 20.21 20.23
CA LEU A 478 7.11 21.22 20.45
C LEU A 478 8.45 20.85 19.79
N GLY A 479 8.64 19.59 19.43
CA GLY A 479 9.83 19.07 18.78
C GLY A 479 9.67 17.61 18.37
N PRO A 480 10.68 17.03 17.70
CA PRO A 480 10.66 15.64 17.26
C PRO A 480 10.63 14.65 18.44
N PRO A 481 10.10 13.42 18.24
CA PRO A 481 10.07 12.39 19.28
C PRO A 481 11.46 12.06 19.81
N VAL A 482 11.58 12.02 21.14
CA VAL A 482 12.83 11.66 21.83
C VAL A 482 12.81 10.19 22.21
N ARG A 483 13.81 9.44 21.76
CA ARG A 483 14.02 8.04 22.18
C ARG A 483 14.74 8.04 23.53
N MET A 484 13.99 7.88 24.63
CA MET A 484 14.54 7.96 25.99
C MET A 484 15.68 6.97 26.25
N ALA A 485 15.66 5.80 25.61
CA ALA A 485 16.75 4.83 25.69
C ALA A 485 18.11 5.38 25.19
N LYS A 486 18.11 6.37 24.28
CA LYS A 486 19.36 7.05 23.85
C LYS A 486 19.98 7.95 24.92
N ARG A 487 19.28 8.23 26.02
CA ARG A 487 19.80 9.00 27.16
C ARG A 487 20.44 8.12 28.23
N GLN A 488 20.27 6.79 28.12
CA GLN A 488 20.91 5.84 29.01
C GLN A 488 22.40 5.67 28.64
N PRO A 489 23.25 5.20 29.57
CA PRO A 489 24.64 4.91 29.27
C PRO A 489 24.80 3.98 28.06
N ASP A 490 25.77 4.29 27.19
CA ASP A 490 26.12 3.42 26.06
C ASP A 490 26.87 2.18 26.58
N LEU A 491 26.22 1.02 26.50
CA LEU A 491 26.78 -0.27 26.94
C LEU A 491 28.01 -0.70 26.12
N LEU A 492 28.27 -0.06 24.99
CA LEU A 492 29.47 -0.28 24.19
C LEU A 492 30.54 0.79 24.39
N GLU A 493 30.35 1.75 25.30
CA GLU A 493 31.32 2.80 25.61
C GLU A 493 31.85 3.53 24.35
N GLY A 494 30.97 3.83 23.40
CA GLY A 494 31.31 4.47 22.12
C GLY A 494 31.84 3.52 21.04
N GLN A 495 32.11 2.24 21.35
CA GLN A 495 32.57 1.27 20.36
C GLN A 495 31.50 0.93 19.31
N GLY A 496 30.22 1.20 19.60
CA GLY A 496 29.11 1.04 18.67
C GLY A 496 28.99 2.17 17.64
N THR A 497 29.60 3.32 17.89
CA THR A 497 29.55 4.52 17.02
C THR A 497 30.86 4.78 16.28
N SER A 498 31.98 4.29 16.79
CA SER A 498 33.26 4.27 16.08
C SER A 498 33.27 3.20 14.99
N ALA A 499 33.42 3.59 13.72
CA ALA A 499 33.49 2.64 12.60
C ALA A 499 34.66 1.65 12.73
N THR A 500 35.82 2.09 13.23
CA THR A 500 37.01 1.25 13.43
C THR A 500 36.82 0.23 14.55
N SER A 501 36.00 0.53 15.55
CA SER A 501 35.65 -0.41 16.62
C SER A 501 34.49 -1.33 16.21
N LEU A 502 33.45 -0.77 15.57
CA LEU A 502 32.26 -1.51 15.16
C LEU A 502 32.59 -2.60 14.13
N ILE A 503 33.49 -2.32 13.18
CA ILE A 503 33.90 -3.30 12.17
C ILE A 503 34.50 -4.57 12.79
N GLN A 504 35.19 -4.46 13.93
CA GLN A 504 35.75 -5.60 14.66
C GLN A 504 34.67 -6.50 15.26
N ARG A 505 33.43 -6.02 15.37
CA ARG A 505 32.24 -6.76 15.82
C ARG A 505 31.41 -7.29 14.66
N CYS A 506 31.67 -6.88 13.43
CA CYS A 506 30.93 -7.33 12.25
C CYS A 506 31.39 -8.73 11.80
N ARG A 507 30.45 -9.64 11.55
CA ARG A 507 30.69 -11.00 11.05
C ARG A 507 29.73 -11.32 9.92
N GLY A 508 30.21 -11.98 8.87
CA GLY A 508 29.39 -12.48 7.78
C GLY A 508 30.25 -13.14 6.70
N GLU A 509 29.88 -14.36 6.29
CA GLU A 509 30.67 -15.18 5.38
C GLU A 509 30.61 -14.66 3.93
N THR A 510 29.44 -14.17 3.52
CA THR A 510 29.16 -13.73 2.14
C THR A 510 29.39 -12.24 1.93
N VAL A 511 29.84 -11.52 2.95
CA VAL A 511 30.02 -10.06 2.91
C VAL A 511 31.45 -9.63 3.21
N ARG A 512 31.78 -8.41 2.81
CA ARG A 512 33.00 -7.69 3.20
C ARG A 512 32.59 -6.45 3.97
N PHE A 513 33.42 -6.11 4.94
CA PHE A 513 33.28 -4.90 5.74
C PHE A 513 34.49 -4.01 5.47
N GLU A 514 34.23 -2.72 5.30
CA GLU A 514 35.27 -1.70 5.20
C GLU A 514 34.86 -0.47 6.00
N VAL A 515 35.86 0.25 6.52
CA VAL A 515 35.62 1.56 7.14
C VAL A 515 35.49 2.58 6.02
N ASP A 516 34.36 3.28 5.99
CA ASP A 516 34.05 4.35 5.03
C ASP A 516 33.72 5.63 5.82
N GLY A 517 34.77 6.41 6.10
CA GLY A 517 34.69 7.56 6.98
C GLY A 517 34.21 7.16 8.39
N ALA A 518 33.07 7.72 8.80
CA ALA A 518 32.43 7.42 10.09
C ALA A 518 31.48 6.21 10.05
N ALA A 519 31.35 5.52 8.91
CA ALA A 519 30.45 4.38 8.74
C ALA A 519 31.21 3.06 8.51
N VAL A 520 30.56 1.95 8.82
CA VAL A 520 30.98 0.62 8.33
C VAL A 520 30.18 0.33 7.06
N LYS A 521 30.88 0.20 5.93
CA LYS A 521 30.27 -0.18 4.67
C LYS A 521 30.28 -1.69 4.52
N VAL A 522 29.11 -2.23 4.18
CA VAL A 522 28.89 -3.66 3.96
C VAL A 522 28.66 -3.90 2.48
N THR A 523 29.46 -4.78 1.88
CA THR A 523 29.31 -5.18 0.47
C THR A 523 29.24 -6.70 0.36
N THR A 524 28.59 -7.21 -0.69
CA THR A 524 28.58 -8.65 -0.98
C THR A 524 29.91 -9.08 -1.61
N ARG A 525 30.35 -10.30 -1.30
CA ARG A 525 31.44 -10.99 -2.01
C ARG A 525 30.98 -11.55 -3.35
N ASP A 526 29.68 -11.82 -3.47
CA ASP A 526 29.03 -12.36 -4.66
C ASP A 526 28.25 -11.24 -5.39
N PRO A 527 28.63 -10.86 -6.62
CA PRO A 527 27.95 -9.82 -7.39
C PRO A 527 26.48 -10.17 -7.72
N ASN A 528 26.09 -11.44 -7.61
CA ASN A 528 24.73 -11.91 -7.87
C ASN A 528 23.90 -12.09 -6.59
N ALA A 529 24.43 -11.73 -5.41
CA ALA A 529 23.71 -11.88 -4.16
C ALA A 529 22.44 -10.99 -4.14
N SER A 530 21.30 -11.61 -3.86
CA SER A 530 20.01 -10.93 -3.71
C SER A 530 19.78 -10.35 -2.31
N GLU A 531 20.59 -10.74 -1.32
CA GLU A 531 20.55 -10.24 0.05
C GLU A 531 21.94 -10.05 0.66
N LEU A 532 22.03 -9.17 1.65
CA LEU A 532 23.21 -9.02 2.51
C LEU A 532 22.86 -9.53 3.91
N ARG A 533 23.65 -10.47 4.42
CA ARG A 533 23.47 -11.04 5.76
C ARG A 533 24.73 -10.91 6.58
N PHE A 534 24.61 -10.28 7.73
CA PHE A 534 25.71 -10.12 8.69
C PHE A 534 25.19 -10.04 10.12
N ARG A 535 26.11 -10.15 11.07
CA ARG A 535 25.87 -10.06 12.51
C ARG A 535 26.80 -9.03 13.12
N ILE A 536 26.35 -8.38 14.18
CA ILE A 536 27.19 -7.59 15.08
C ILE A 536 27.29 -8.39 16.39
N VAL A 537 28.50 -8.77 16.78
CA VAL A 537 28.74 -9.68 17.92
C VAL A 537 29.22 -8.93 19.17
N GLY A 538 29.10 -9.60 20.33
CA GLY A 538 29.56 -9.07 21.61
C GLY A 538 28.70 -7.91 22.15
N ILE A 539 27.43 -7.85 21.76
CA ILE A 539 26.47 -6.89 22.32
C ILE A 539 26.06 -7.37 23.72
N PRO A 540 26.22 -6.57 24.78
CA PRO A 540 25.70 -6.92 26.12
C PRO A 540 24.17 -7.05 26.09
N THR A 541 23.65 -8.14 26.66
CA THR A 541 22.21 -8.46 26.70
C THR A 541 21.77 -9.04 28.05
N ASP A 542 22.46 -8.67 29.11
CA ASP A 542 22.24 -9.11 30.49
C ASP A 542 21.11 -8.35 31.20
N GLY A 543 20.72 -7.18 30.70
CA GLY A 543 19.55 -6.43 31.17
C GLY A 543 18.19 -6.98 30.69
N SER A 544 17.11 -6.51 31.33
CA SER A 544 15.73 -6.86 30.98
C SER A 544 15.28 -6.29 29.63
N ASP A 545 15.89 -5.20 29.18
CA ASP A 545 15.57 -4.49 27.95
C ASP A 545 16.83 -4.27 27.09
N LEU A 546 16.70 -4.44 25.78
CA LEU A 546 17.74 -4.13 24.81
C LEU A 546 17.25 -3.06 23.83
N PHE A 547 17.97 -1.95 23.76
CA PHE A 547 17.76 -0.92 22.74
C PHE A 547 18.98 -0.80 21.82
N ILE A 548 18.74 -0.91 20.52
CA ILE A 548 19.78 -0.72 19.49
C ILE A 548 19.31 0.40 18.55
N SER A 549 20.17 1.39 18.32
CA SER A 549 19.97 2.43 17.31
C SER A 549 20.99 2.29 16.21
N LEU A 550 20.51 2.17 14.96
CA LEU A 550 21.35 2.13 13.77
C LEU A 550 20.89 3.22 12.79
N ALA A 551 21.83 3.95 12.22
CA ALA A 551 21.60 4.80 11.06
C ALA A 551 22.16 4.07 9.84
N VAL A 552 21.32 3.82 8.83
CA VAL A 552 21.68 2.99 7.68
C VAL A 552 21.29 3.71 6.40
N ARG A 553 22.19 3.64 5.41
CA ARG A 553 21.95 4.09 4.04
C ARG A 553 22.37 3.01 3.07
N ALA A 554 21.74 2.96 1.91
CA ALA A 554 22.13 2.05 0.85
C ALA A 554 22.00 2.75 -0.50
N VAL A 555 22.89 2.41 -1.43
CA VAL A 555 22.68 2.74 -2.84
C VAL A 555 21.45 2.00 -3.37
N PRO A 556 20.72 2.55 -4.36
CA PRO A 556 19.63 1.82 -5.01
C PRO A 556 20.06 0.42 -5.48
N GLN A 557 19.13 -0.52 -5.50
CA GLN A 557 19.42 -1.85 -6.02
C GLN A 557 19.58 -1.79 -7.55
N ARG A 558 20.57 -2.49 -8.10
CA ARG A 558 20.79 -2.54 -9.55
C ARG A 558 19.53 -3.07 -10.24
N GLY A 559 19.08 -2.38 -11.28
CA GLY A 559 17.86 -2.74 -12.02
C GLY A 559 16.56 -2.25 -11.37
N TYR A 560 16.63 -1.52 -10.26
CA TYR A 560 15.46 -0.95 -9.57
C TYR A 560 15.47 0.58 -9.63
N PRO A 561 14.29 1.23 -9.63
CA PRO A 561 14.20 2.69 -9.57
C PRO A 561 14.73 3.22 -8.23
N PRO A 562 15.32 4.43 -8.21
CA PRO A 562 15.91 5.02 -7.00
C PRO A 562 14.89 5.30 -5.88
N GLU A 563 13.62 5.49 -6.24
CA GLU A 563 12.50 5.68 -5.30
C GLU A 563 12.25 4.43 -4.44
N MET A 564 12.67 3.25 -4.90
CA MET A 564 12.40 2.00 -4.20
C MET A 564 13.45 1.70 -3.14
N ALA A 565 13.12 2.02 -1.88
CA ALA A 565 14.01 1.75 -0.75
C ALA A 565 14.26 0.25 -0.52
N ARG A 566 15.46 -0.06 -0.03
CA ARG A 566 15.82 -1.41 0.43
C ARG A 566 15.20 -1.70 1.79
N VAL A 567 14.97 -2.98 2.06
CA VAL A 567 14.48 -3.46 3.36
C VAL A 567 15.65 -4.01 4.15
N MET A 568 15.76 -3.59 5.40
CA MET A 568 16.66 -4.18 6.37
C MET A 568 15.86 -4.87 7.46
N TRP A 569 16.22 -6.12 7.75
CA TRP A 569 15.72 -6.86 8.90
C TRP A 569 16.77 -6.84 10.00
N LEU A 570 16.34 -6.52 11.21
CA LEU A 570 17.17 -6.61 12.40
C LEU A 570 16.52 -7.62 13.36
N GLY A 571 17.34 -8.48 13.94
CA GLY A 571 16.89 -9.44 14.94
C GLY A 571 18.06 -9.87 15.82
N ILE A 572 17.73 -10.40 17.00
CA ILE A 572 18.71 -10.97 17.92
C ILE A 572 18.93 -12.42 17.48
N ALA A 573 20.16 -12.74 17.06
CA ALA A 573 20.50 -14.11 16.72
C ALA A 573 20.60 -14.96 18.00
N GLN A 574 20.05 -16.17 17.97
CA GLN A 574 20.29 -17.13 19.05
C GLN A 574 21.79 -17.51 19.11
N PRO A 575 22.33 -17.85 20.30
CA PRO A 575 23.67 -18.40 20.41
C PRO A 575 23.84 -19.61 19.47
N ALA A 576 24.99 -19.72 18.80
CA ALA A 576 25.26 -20.84 17.90
C ALA A 576 25.06 -22.18 18.63
N GLY A 577 24.34 -23.12 18.01
CA GLY A 577 24.11 -24.48 18.55
C GLY A 577 22.83 -24.68 19.37
N LYS A 578 21.99 -23.66 19.59
CA LYS A 578 20.71 -23.80 20.30
C LYS A 578 19.56 -23.59 19.31
N LEU A 579 18.95 -24.68 18.84
CA LEU A 579 17.83 -24.63 17.89
C LEU A 579 16.46 -24.66 18.57
N VAL A 580 16.35 -25.21 19.79
CA VAL A 580 15.12 -25.23 20.60
C VAL A 580 15.53 -25.36 22.07
N ARG A 581 14.99 -24.54 22.98
CA ARG A 581 14.84 -24.96 24.38
C ARG A 581 13.42 -25.52 24.51
N PRO A 582 13.23 -26.73 25.08
CA PRO A 582 11.89 -27.18 25.49
C PRO A 582 11.31 -26.27 26.59
N ASP A 583 12.19 -25.67 27.40
CA ASP A 583 11.79 -24.86 28.56
C ASP A 583 11.95 -23.37 28.30
N LEU A 584 10.88 -22.61 28.54
CA LEU A 584 10.90 -21.15 28.50
C LEU A 584 12.06 -20.62 29.35
N PRO A 585 12.72 -19.52 28.95
CA PRO A 585 13.74 -18.92 29.81
C PRO A 585 13.13 -18.66 31.21
N PRO A 586 13.88 -18.90 32.31
CA PRO A 586 13.47 -18.44 33.63
C PRO A 586 13.16 -16.96 33.53
N SER A 587 11.91 -16.59 33.83
CA SER A 587 11.39 -15.26 33.58
C SER A 587 10.70 -14.77 34.84
N GLY A 588 11.17 -13.64 35.37
CA GLY A 588 10.51 -12.93 36.44
C GLY A 588 9.70 -11.73 35.92
N MET A 589 9.00 -11.09 36.84
CA MET A 589 8.45 -9.76 36.67
C MET A 589 8.97 -8.85 37.78
N CYS A 590 9.22 -7.59 37.45
CA CYS A 590 9.60 -6.58 38.42
C CYS A 590 8.64 -5.40 38.28
N LEU A 591 7.96 -5.04 39.36
CA LEU A 591 7.20 -3.79 39.43
C LEU A 591 8.19 -2.65 39.68
N ARG A 592 7.92 -1.46 39.11
CA ARG A 592 8.82 -0.31 39.21
C ARG A 592 9.24 -0.05 40.66
N GLY A 593 10.54 -0.21 40.95
CA GLY A 593 11.12 0.01 42.28
C GLY A 593 11.07 -1.19 43.23
N GLY A 594 10.60 -2.35 42.77
CA GLY A 594 10.57 -3.60 43.53
C GLY A 594 11.66 -4.60 43.11
N GLU A 595 11.69 -5.73 43.80
CA GLU A 595 12.55 -6.86 43.44
C GLU A 595 11.91 -7.69 42.30
N GLU A 596 12.74 -8.39 41.55
CA GLU A 596 12.28 -9.36 40.56
C GLU A 596 11.63 -10.56 41.26
N ILE A 597 10.37 -10.84 40.94
CA ILE A 597 9.58 -11.94 41.46
C ILE A 597 9.17 -12.89 40.33
N GLU A 598 8.70 -14.09 40.66
CA GLU A 598 8.12 -15.00 39.67
C GLU A 598 6.91 -14.37 38.94
N LEU A 599 6.74 -14.66 37.66
CA LEU A 599 5.58 -14.22 36.87
C LEU A 599 4.28 -14.68 37.54
N ARG A 600 3.44 -13.71 37.93
CA ARG A 600 2.11 -14.01 38.50
C ARG A 600 1.04 -13.89 37.44
N GLU A 601 0.28 -14.97 37.23
CA GLU A 601 -0.75 -15.06 36.18
C GLU A 601 -1.82 -13.96 36.30
N GLU A 602 -2.16 -13.58 37.53
CA GLU A 602 -3.08 -12.50 37.90
C GLU A 602 -2.65 -11.09 37.46
N THR A 603 -1.38 -10.91 37.11
CA THR A 603 -0.84 -9.63 36.61
C THR A 603 -0.92 -9.50 35.09
N GLY A 604 -1.31 -10.59 34.40
CA GLY A 604 -1.32 -10.67 32.94
C GLY A 604 0.06 -10.82 32.30
N ALA A 605 1.14 -10.89 33.09
CA ALA A 605 2.49 -11.12 32.59
C ALA A 605 2.66 -12.58 32.17
N THR A 606 2.99 -12.84 30.90
CA THR A 606 3.23 -14.19 30.39
C THR A 606 4.42 -14.24 29.43
N VAL A 607 5.16 -15.36 29.44
CA VAL A 607 6.22 -15.66 28.47
C VAL A 607 5.81 -16.92 27.71
N ARG A 608 5.85 -16.88 26.37
CA ARG A 608 5.42 -17.99 25.51
C ARG A 608 6.36 -18.14 24.31
N TYR A 609 6.63 -19.39 23.90
CA TYR A 609 7.27 -19.66 22.62
C TYR A 609 6.29 -19.41 21.47
N PHE A 610 6.71 -18.62 20.49
CA PHE A 610 5.98 -18.51 19.24
C PHE A 610 6.53 -19.50 18.22
N LYS A 611 5.65 -20.23 17.54
CA LYS A 611 6.03 -20.90 16.29
C LYS A 611 6.54 -19.81 15.34
N ALA A 612 7.73 -19.99 14.79
CA ALA A 612 8.27 -19.12 13.76
C ALA A 612 7.19 -18.89 12.69
N ARG A 613 6.82 -17.63 12.47
CA ARG A 613 6.02 -17.26 11.30
C ARG A 613 6.81 -17.74 10.08
N ARG A 614 6.30 -18.72 9.34
CA ARG A 614 6.74 -18.95 7.97
C ARG A 614 6.40 -17.67 7.22
N LEU A 615 7.44 -16.93 6.82
CA LEU A 615 7.32 -15.83 5.87
C LEU A 615 6.86 -16.37 4.51
#